data_AF-A0A7L5DUV4-F1
#
_entry.id   AF-A0A7L5DUV4-F1
#
_cell.length_a   1.000
_cell.length_b   1.000
_cell.length_c   1.000
_cell.angle_alpha   90.00
_cell.angle_beta   90.00
_cell.angle_gamma   90.00
#
_symmetry.space_group_name_H-M   'P 1'
#
loop_
_entity.id
_entity.type
_entity.pdbx_description
1 polymer ?
#
loop_
_entity_poly.entity_id
_entity_poly.type
_entity_poly.pdbx_seq_one_letter_code
_entity_poly.pdbx_strand_id
1 'polypeptide(L)' 'MKAEKMVMLTGKEYQEIKQSLETQSSYTYNVGTVSQPETVKITDIYLDTDPEFTRNPKQYAKVHDDKSVQVRIEYEA' A
#
# COMPACT_ATOMS: atom_id res chain seq x y z
N MET A 1 11.84 9.25 10.04
CA MET A 1 11.28 10.23 9.06
C MET A 1 10.28 9.45 8.21
N LYS A 2 9.27 10.07 7.57
CA LYS A 2 8.38 9.32 6.66
C LYS A 2 8.99 9.25 5.26
N ALA A 3 8.95 8.09 4.64
CA ALA A 3 9.43 7.85 3.28
C ALA A 3 8.29 7.33 2.40
N GLU A 4 8.41 7.55 1.09
CA GLU A 4 7.43 7.17 0.10
C GLU A 4 8.07 6.25 -0.94
N LYS A 5 7.35 5.22 -1.40
CA LYS A 5 7.82 4.33 -2.48
C LYS A 5 6.66 3.86 -3.35
N MET A 6 6.92 3.73 -4.65
CA MET A 6 6.00 3.09 -5.58
C MET A 6 6.28 1.59 -5.61
N VAL A 7 5.24 0.77 -5.44
CA VAL A 7 5.33 -0.68 -5.46
C VAL A 7 4.19 -1.27 -6.28
N MET A 8 4.45 -2.43 -6.91
CA MET A 8 3.42 -3.21 -7.57
C MET A 8 2.86 -4.23 -6.58
N LEU A 9 1.55 -4.20 -6.37
CA LEU A 9 0.83 -5.15 -5.53
C LEU A 9 -0.24 -5.87 -6.34
N THR A 10 -0.62 -7.06 -5.91
CA THR A 10 -1.92 -7.61 -6.31
C THR A 10 -3.07 -6.84 -5.66
N GLY A 11 -4.25 -6.87 -6.28
CA GLY A 11 -5.46 -6.27 -5.71
C GLY A 11 -5.76 -6.83 -4.32
N LYS A 12 -5.44 -8.12 -4.11
CA LYS A 12 -5.56 -8.78 -2.82
C LYS A 12 -4.63 -8.16 -1.78
N GLU A 13 -3.33 -8.06 -2.08
CA GLU A 13 -2.35 -7.46 -1.15
C GLU A 13 -2.71 -6.02 -0.81
N TYR A 14 -3.11 -5.23 -1.81
CA TYR A 14 -3.59 -3.86 -1.58
C TYR A 14 -4.78 -3.83 -0.60
N GLN A 15 -5.78 -4.71 -0.80
CA GLN A 15 -6.93 -4.78 0.10
C GLN A 15 -6.56 -5.25 1.52
N GLU A 16 -5.64 -6.22 1.65
CA GLU A 16 -5.16 -6.72 2.95
C GLU A 16 -4.40 -5.64 3.75
N ILE A 17 -3.48 -4.93 3.09
CA ILE A 17 -2.74 -3.82 3.71
C ILE A 17 -3.72 -2.73 4.15
N LYS A 18 -4.60 -2.33 3.24
CA LYS A 18 -5.63 -1.33 3.52
C LYS A 18 -6.51 -1.72 4.71
N GLN A 19 -7.09 -2.92 4.71
CA GLN A 19 -7.95 -3.38 5.79
C GLN A 19 -7.20 -3.43 7.13
N SER A 20 -5.93 -3.80 7.10
CA SER A 20 -5.08 -3.79 8.29
C SER A 20 -4.87 -2.36 8.81
N LEU A 21 -4.59 -1.39 7.93
CA LEU A 21 -4.43 0.03 8.28
C LEU A 21 -5.71 0.71 8.78
N GLU A 22 -6.90 0.16 8.50
CA GLU A 22 -8.15 0.63 9.10
C GLU A 22 -8.28 0.23 10.58
N THR A 23 -7.55 -0.80 11.02
CA THR A 23 -7.60 -1.34 12.40
C THR A 23 -6.31 -1.06 13.19
N GLN A 24 -5.20 -0.84 12.49
CA GLN A 24 -3.84 -0.69 13.02
C GLN A 24 -3.24 0.60 12.48
N SER A 25 -2.35 1.24 13.24
CA SER A 25 -1.65 2.45 12.76
C SER A 25 -0.56 2.16 11.72
N SER A 26 -0.24 0.89 11.47
CA SER A 26 0.81 0.48 10.55
C SER A 26 0.71 -1.00 10.17
N TYR A 27 1.21 -1.37 9.00
CA TYR A 27 1.30 -2.74 8.50
C TYR A 27 2.72 -3.07 8.02
N THR A 28 3.28 -4.17 8.50
CA THR A 28 4.61 -4.62 8.08
C THR A 28 4.51 -5.40 6.78
N TYR A 29 5.18 -4.94 5.72
CA TYR A 29 5.15 -5.57 4.40
C TYR A 29 6.55 -5.63 3.80
N ASN A 30 6.83 -6.69 3.04
CA ASN A 30 8.08 -6.84 2.30
C ASN A 30 7.89 -6.29 0.88
N VAL A 31 8.45 -5.10 0.62
CA VAL A 31 8.44 -4.46 -0.70
C VAL A 31 9.62 -4.86 -1.58
N GLY A 32 10.52 -5.70 -1.04
CA GLY A 32 11.65 -6.25 -1.76
C GLY A 32 11.29 -7.54 -2.52
N THR A 33 12.29 -8.13 -3.14
CA THR A 33 12.15 -9.43 -3.81
C THR A 33 12.59 -10.56 -2.89
N VAL A 34 12.32 -11.82 -3.26
CA VAL A 34 12.82 -12.98 -2.52
C VAL A 34 14.35 -12.96 -2.37
N SER A 35 15.07 -12.44 -3.37
CA SER A 35 16.53 -12.35 -3.38
C SER A 35 17.08 -11.11 -2.66
N GLN A 36 16.26 -10.07 -2.50
CA GLN A 36 16.61 -8.84 -1.80
C GLN A 36 15.37 -8.33 -1.05
N PRO A 37 15.08 -8.91 0.13
CA PRO A 37 13.92 -8.51 0.91
C PRO A 37 14.12 -7.10 1.48
N GLU A 38 13.06 -6.32 1.49
CA GLU A 38 13.02 -4.97 2.04
C GLU A 38 11.73 -4.85 2.84
N THR A 39 11.82 -5.12 4.14
CA THR A 39 10.67 -5.03 5.04
C THR A 39 10.49 -3.59 5.49
N VAL A 40 9.31 -3.03 5.23
CA VAL A 40 8.93 -1.68 5.62
C VAL A 40 7.66 -1.69 6.47
N LYS A 41 7.55 -0.69 7.34
CA LYS A 41 6.37 -0.51 8.17
C LYS A 41 5.49 0.56 7.52
N ILE A 42 4.57 0.09 6.68
CA ILE A 42 3.63 0.93 5.93
C ILE A 42 2.71 1.62 6.93
N THR A 43 2.60 2.93 6.83
CA THR A 43 1.64 3.74 7.59
C THR A 43 0.44 4.16 6.74
N ASP A 44 0.60 4.21 5.42
CA ASP A 44 -0.46 4.60 4.50
C ASP A 44 -0.24 4.02 3.09
N ILE A 45 -1.31 3.90 2.30
CA ILE A 45 -1.27 3.28 0.96
C ILE A 45 -2.27 3.94 0.00
N TYR A 46 -1.80 4.25 -1.21
CA TYR A 46 -2.55 5.00 -2.22
C TYR A 46 -2.46 4.33 -3.59
N LEU A 47 -3.57 4.25 -4.32
CA LEU A 47 -3.59 3.72 -5.69
C LEU A 47 -3.14 4.79 -6.70
N ASP A 48 -2.21 4.44 -7.61
CA ASP A 48 -1.61 5.39 -8.57
C ASP A 48 -2.61 5.92 -9.62
N THR A 49 -3.61 5.12 -9.99
CA THR A 49 -4.59 5.43 -11.04
C THR A 49 -5.79 6.26 -10.56
N ASP A 50 -5.73 6.84 -9.37
CA ASP A 50 -6.88 7.47 -8.73
C ASP A 50 -6.78 9.01 -8.80
N PRO A 51 -7.31 9.65 -9.87
CA PRO A 51 -7.15 11.08 -10.11
C PRO A 51 -7.93 11.95 -9.10
N GLU A 52 -8.87 11.39 -8.34
CA GLU A 52 -9.67 12.07 -7.31
C GLU A 52 -9.26 11.73 -5.87
N PHE A 53 -8.25 10.88 -5.66
CA PHE A 53 -7.78 10.51 -4.32
C PHE A 53 -6.80 11.51 -3.72
N THR A 54 -7.19 12.77 -3.80
CA THR A 54 -6.72 13.78 -2.87
C THR A 54 -7.25 13.44 -1.47
N ARG A 55 -6.43 12.78 -0.65
CA ARG A 55 -6.42 12.96 0.82
C ARG A 55 -7.73 12.70 1.58
N ASN A 56 -8.62 11.83 1.08
CA ASN A 56 -9.76 11.36 1.86
C ASN A 56 -9.42 10.01 2.49
N PRO A 57 -8.94 9.98 3.75
CA PRO A 57 -8.83 8.71 4.48
C PRO A 57 -10.24 8.11 4.49
N LYS A 58 -10.41 6.92 3.89
CA LYS A 58 -11.63 6.06 3.81
C LYS A 58 -12.31 5.93 2.44
N GLN A 59 -12.02 6.77 1.46
CA GLN A 59 -12.30 6.34 0.08
C GLN A 59 -11.14 5.43 -0.29
N TYR A 60 -11.43 4.22 -0.79
CA TYR A 60 -10.43 3.32 -1.36
C TYR A 60 -11.06 2.61 -2.54
N ALA A 61 -10.45 2.71 -3.72
CA ALA A 61 -10.92 1.99 -4.91
C ALA A 61 -10.84 0.48 -4.63
N LYS A 62 -11.92 -0.26 -4.90
CA LYS A 62 -11.89 -1.74 -4.86
C LYS A 62 -11.20 -2.25 -6.10
N VAL A 63 -10.12 -3.00 -5.91
CA VAL A 63 -9.35 -3.64 -6.99
C VAL A 63 -9.65 -5.14 -6.96
N HIS A 64 -9.89 -5.75 -8.13
CA HIS A 64 -10.00 -7.21 -8.23
C HIS A 64 -8.70 -7.89 -7.79
N ASP A 65 -8.81 -8.95 -6.99
CA ASP A 65 -7.69 -9.65 -6.36
C ASP A 65 -6.58 -10.05 -7.35
N ASP A 66 -6.97 -10.52 -8.54
CA ASP A 66 -6.04 -11.02 -9.56
C ASP A 66 -5.32 -9.92 -10.37
N LYS A 67 -5.69 -8.65 -10.19
CA LYS A 67 -5.05 -7.55 -10.94
C LYS A 67 -3.84 -7.03 -10.19
N SER A 68 -2.73 -6.90 -10.91
CA SER A 68 -1.60 -6.09 -10.42
C SER A 68 -1.92 -4.61 -10.56
N VAL A 69 -1.69 -3.87 -9.49
CA VAL A 69 -1.86 -2.43 -9.40
C VAL A 69 -0.61 -1.77 -8.87
N GLN A 70 -0.31 -0.61 -9.42
CA GLN A 70 0.74 0.25 -8.88
C GLN A 70 0.16 1.08 -7.75
N VAL A 71 0.83 1.06 -6.60
CA VAL A 71 0.44 1.81 -5.42
C VAL A 71 1.63 2.61 -4.89
N ARG A 72 1.34 3.76 -4.29
CA ARG A 72 2.28 4.51 -3.46
C ARG A 72 2.06 4.10 -2.01
N ILE A 73 3.15 3.71 -1.34
CA ILE A 73 3.13 3.47 0.11
C ILE A 73 3.87 4.59 0.83
N GLU A 74 3.38 4.95 2.00
CA GLU A 74 4.13 5.73 3.00
C GLU A 74 4.58 4.78 4.11
N TYR A 75 5.82 4.92 4.56
CA TYR A 75 6.37 4.07 5.61
C TYR A 75 7.33 4.81 6.55
N GLU A 76 7.51 4.27 7.75
CA GLU A 76 8.52 4.76 8.69
C GLU A 76 9.92 4.32 8.22
N ALA A 77 10.81 5.30 7.99
CA ALA A 77 12.24 5.10 7.74
C ALA A 77 13.07 5.33 9.00
#